data_AF-A0A1R3G4T5-F1
#
_entry.id   AF-A0A1R3G4T5-F1
#
_cell.length_a   1.000
_cell.length_b   1.000
_cell.length_c   1.000
_cell.angle_alpha   90.00
_cell.angle_beta   90.00
_cell.angle_gamma   90.00
#
_symmetry.space_group_name_H-M   'P 1'
#
loop_
_entity.id
_entity.type
_entity.pdbx_description
1 polymer ?
#
loop_
_entity_poly.entity_id
_entity_poly.type
_entity_poly.pdbx_seq_one_letter_code
_entity_poly.pdbx_strand_id
1 'polypeptide(L)'
;MCNLLRINTERGVVLNDGKSRFSINGTPINHFVGTSTFSEEYTVVHSGCLAKINPLAPLDKVCVLSCGISTGLGPTLNVAKPKKGSSVAIFGLGAVGLAAAEGARIAGASRIILILEDSRKVDDFGVIAEMTDGGVDRSVECTGSVSAMISAFECVHDVEQRAASVSGYNNLV
;
A
#
# COMPACT_ATOMS: atom_id res chain seq x y z
N MET A 1 -3.17 -15.18 4.97
CA MET A 1 -3.65 -14.27 6.03
C MET A 1 -3.91 -15.08 7.30
N CYS A 2 -3.74 -14.53 8.51
CA CYS A 2 -4.03 -15.28 9.74
C CYS A 2 -5.55 -15.52 9.89
N ASN A 3 -5.98 -16.76 10.13
CA ASN A 3 -7.40 -17.09 10.27
C ASN A 3 -8.02 -16.50 11.55
N LEU A 4 -7.23 -16.34 12.61
CA LEU A 4 -7.70 -15.89 13.92
C LEU A 4 -7.61 -14.37 14.11
N LEU A 5 -6.51 -13.77 13.65
CA LEU A 5 -6.14 -12.38 13.96
C LEU A 5 -6.20 -11.44 12.75
N ARG A 6 -6.87 -11.84 11.67
CA ARG A 6 -7.15 -10.90 10.56
C ARG A 6 -7.91 -9.67 11.06
N ILE A 7 -7.78 -8.57 10.33
CA ILE A 7 -8.47 -7.32 10.62
C ILE A 7 -9.97 -7.54 10.73
N ASN A 8 -10.58 -6.93 11.74
CA ASN A 8 -12.02 -6.89 11.92
C ASN A 8 -12.36 -5.50 12.50
N THR A 9 -13.02 -4.68 11.69
CA THR A 9 -13.38 -3.29 12.01
C THR A 9 -14.63 -3.17 12.86
N GLU A 10 -15.44 -4.24 12.94
CA GLU A 10 -16.70 -4.27 13.71
C GLU A 10 -16.48 -4.78 15.14
N ARG A 11 -15.39 -5.52 15.39
CA ARG A 11 -15.10 -6.12 16.68
C ARG A 11 -14.63 -5.05 17.69
N GLY A 12 -15.54 -4.66 18.58
CA GLY A 12 -15.29 -3.74 19.70
C GLY A 12 -14.71 -4.37 20.97
N VAL A 13 -14.31 -5.64 20.95
CA VAL A 13 -13.96 -6.42 22.15
C VAL A 13 -12.73 -7.30 21.94
N VAL A 14 -12.10 -7.76 23.02
CA VAL A 14 -10.98 -8.72 22.90
C VAL A 14 -11.49 -10.13 22.65
N LEU A 15 -10.66 -10.95 21.99
CA LEU A 15 -11.01 -12.32 21.60
C LEU A 15 -11.21 -13.28 22.77
N ASN A 16 -10.47 -13.08 23.87
CA ASN A 16 -10.41 -14.06 24.95
C ASN A 16 -11.75 -14.28 25.67
N ASP A 17 -12.49 -13.20 25.91
CA ASP A 17 -13.75 -13.24 26.67
C ASP A 17 -14.89 -12.42 26.03
N GLY A 18 -14.65 -11.84 24.86
CA GLY A 18 -15.65 -11.02 24.18
C GLY A 18 -16.02 -9.73 24.93
N LYS A 19 -15.17 -9.25 25.85
CA LYS A 19 -15.40 -8.01 26.60
C LYS A 19 -14.41 -6.92 26.19
N SER A 20 -14.78 -5.67 26.45
CA SER A 20 -13.80 -4.57 26.37
C SER A 20 -12.82 -4.62 27.55
N ARG A 21 -11.74 -3.85 27.42
CA ARG A 21 -10.77 -3.54 28.48
C ARG A 21 -10.80 -2.08 28.90
N PHE A 22 -11.65 -1.29 28.25
CA PHE A 22 -11.86 0.11 28.55
C PHE A 22 -13.27 0.31 29.10
N SER A 23 -13.40 1.16 30.11
CA SER A 23 -14.67 1.61 30.63
C SER A 23 -14.54 3.01 31.23
N ILE A 24 -15.62 3.78 31.20
CA ILE A 24 -15.78 5.02 31.96
C ILE A 24 -17.02 4.85 32.83
N ASN A 25 -16.88 5.06 34.14
CA ASN A 25 -17.98 4.93 35.11
C ASN A 25 -18.72 3.58 35.03
N GLY A 26 -18.00 2.50 34.72
CA GLY A 26 -18.56 1.16 34.55
C GLY A 26 -19.20 0.91 33.18
N THR A 27 -19.35 1.92 32.31
CA THR A 27 -19.82 1.75 30.93
C THR A 27 -18.65 1.36 30.02
N PRO A 28 -18.73 0.22 29.31
CA PRO A 28 -17.67 -0.21 28.40
C PRO A 28 -17.46 0.74 27.22
N ILE A 29 -16.20 0.93 26.84
CA ILE A 29 -15.80 1.64 25.61
C ILE A 29 -15.24 0.61 24.64
N ASN A 30 -15.68 0.62 23.39
CA ASN A 30 -15.23 -0.37 22.41
C ASN A 30 -13.75 -0.24 22.06
N HIS A 31 -13.13 -1.38 21.80
CA HIS A 31 -11.86 -1.44 21.09
C HIS A 31 -12.02 -1.03 19.63
N PHE A 32 -10.93 -0.59 19.00
CA PHE A 32 -10.88 -0.34 17.56
C PHE A 32 -9.70 -1.10 16.94
N VAL A 33 -9.99 -1.88 15.89
CA VAL A 33 -9.05 -2.74 15.14
C VAL A 33 -8.13 -3.61 16.01
N GLY A 34 -8.53 -3.88 17.27
CA GLY A 34 -7.76 -4.67 18.23
C GLY A 34 -6.48 -4.00 18.74
N THR A 35 -6.32 -2.68 18.58
CA THR A 35 -5.15 -1.92 19.04
C THR A 35 -5.49 -0.78 19.98
N SER A 36 -6.52 0.02 19.65
CA SER A 36 -6.97 1.17 20.45
C SER A 36 -5.84 2.07 20.97
N THR A 37 -4.94 2.49 20.08
CA THR A 37 -3.72 3.24 20.44
C THR A 37 -3.96 4.69 20.83
N PHE A 38 -5.20 5.18 20.78
CA PHE A 38 -5.59 6.51 21.27
C PHE A 38 -6.13 6.44 22.71
N SER A 39 -5.55 5.56 23.52
CA SER A 39 -5.65 5.63 24.97
C SER A 39 -4.37 6.32 25.49
N GLU A 40 -4.52 7.28 26.41
CA GLU A 40 -3.42 8.16 26.80
C GLU A 40 -2.20 7.40 27.36
N GLU A 41 -2.43 6.32 28.11
CA GLU A 41 -1.34 5.63 28.82
C GLU A 41 -1.22 4.14 28.51
N TYR A 42 -2.34 3.41 28.35
CA TYR A 42 -2.31 1.95 28.27
C TYR A 42 -3.36 1.39 27.31
N THR A 43 -3.02 0.29 26.64
CA THR A 43 -3.97 -0.52 25.87
C THR A 43 -3.73 -2.00 26.13
N VAL A 44 -4.73 -2.83 25.83
CA VAL A 44 -4.63 -4.29 25.90
C VAL A 44 -4.81 -4.85 24.51
N VAL A 45 -3.82 -5.59 24.05
CA VAL A 45 -3.81 -6.17 22.70
C VAL A 45 -3.47 -7.66 22.76
N HIS A 46 -3.91 -8.40 21.75
CA HIS A 46 -3.55 -9.81 21.62
C HIS A 46 -2.04 -9.93 21.30
N SER A 47 -1.33 -10.84 21.95
CA SER A 47 0.13 -11.00 21.78
C SER A 47 0.55 -11.30 20.34
N GLY A 48 -0.27 -12.03 19.59
CA GLY A 48 -0.05 -12.26 18.15
C GLY A 48 -0.16 -11.01 17.27
N CYS A 49 -0.65 -9.88 17.80
CA CYS A 49 -0.67 -8.58 17.12
C CYS A 49 0.44 -7.63 17.64
N LEU A 50 1.32 -8.11 18.53
CA LEU A 50 2.45 -7.34 19.06
C LEU A 50 3.75 -7.71 18.34
N ALA A 51 4.34 -6.75 17.64
CA ALA A 51 5.68 -6.87 17.09
C ALA A 51 6.70 -6.28 18.08
N LYS A 52 7.55 -7.13 18.67
CA LYS A 52 8.69 -6.67 19.47
C LYS A 52 9.75 -6.06 18.54
N ILE A 53 10.13 -4.82 18.79
CA ILE A 53 11.10 -4.07 17.97
C ILE A 53 12.39 -3.76 18.73
N ASN A 54 13.37 -3.18 18.02
CA ASN A 54 14.63 -2.72 18.60
C ASN A 54 14.37 -1.64 19.68
N PRO A 55 14.86 -1.80 20.93
CA PRO A 55 14.64 -0.81 22.00
C PRO A 55 15.30 0.55 21.75
N LEU A 56 16.27 0.63 20.82
CA LEU A 56 16.92 1.89 20.42
C LEU A 56 16.15 2.64 19.33
N ALA A 57 15.08 2.08 18.79
CA ALA A 57 14.29 2.73 17.76
C ALA A 57 13.45 3.89 18.36
N PRO A 58 13.47 5.09 17.77
CA PRO A 58 12.68 6.23 18.24
C PRO A 58 11.18 5.98 18.01
N LEU A 59 10.43 5.75 19.09
CA LEU A 59 9.01 5.35 19.04
C LEU A 59 8.09 6.42 18.42
N ASP A 60 8.47 7.69 18.55
CA ASP A 60 7.82 8.84 17.92
C ASP A 60 7.92 8.83 16.38
N LYS A 61 8.84 8.03 15.82
CA LYS A 61 9.03 7.88 14.37
C LYS A 61 8.59 6.53 13.86
N VAL A 62 8.88 5.45 14.56
CA VAL A 62 8.63 4.10 14.02
C VAL A 62 7.17 3.64 14.18
N CYS A 63 6.34 4.38 14.93
CA CYS A 63 4.92 4.08 15.11
C CYS A 63 4.15 4.02 13.76
N VAL A 64 4.52 4.84 12.78
CA VAL A 64 3.89 4.87 11.44
C VAL A 64 4.16 3.62 10.60
N LEU A 65 5.14 2.79 10.98
CA LEU A 65 5.41 1.51 10.33
C LEU A 65 4.34 0.45 10.62
N SER A 66 3.47 0.67 11.61
CA SER A 66 2.44 -0.30 12.01
C SER A 66 1.26 -0.42 11.03
N CYS A 67 1.11 0.52 10.09
CA CYS A 67 0.02 0.53 9.13
C CYS A 67 0.48 1.07 7.76
N GLY A 68 0.07 2.29 7.39
CA GLY A 68 0.12 2.80 6.01
C GLY A 68 1.48 2.71 5.32
N ILE A 69 2.59 2.99 6.02
CA ILE A 69 3.93 2.92 5.40
C ILE A 69 4.25 1.50 4.97
N SER A 70 4.09 0.52 5.86
CA SER A 70 4.34 -0.88 5.53
C SER A 70 3.36 -1.41 4.47
N THR A 71 2.13 -0.90 4.45
CA THR A 71 1.12 -1.23 3.42
C THR A 71 1.49 -0.70 2.04
N GLY A 72 2.23 0.39 1.91
CA GLY A 72 2.74 0.84 0.61
C GLY A 72 4.04 0.16 0.22
N LEU A 73 5.00 0.17 1.14
CA LEU A 73 6.35 -0.35 0.92
C LEU A 73 6.34 -1.86 0.66
N GLY A 74 5.55 -2.60 1.45
CA GLY A 74 5.48 -4.06 1.41
C GLY A 74 5.02 -4.59 0.05
N PRO A 75 3.83 -4.22 -0.46
CA PRO A 75 3.37 -4.64 -1.78
C PRO A 75 4.31 -4.25 -2.90
N THR A 76 4.90 -3.05 -2.89
CA THR A 76 5.86 -2.68 -3.95
C THR A 76 7.07 -3.62 -3.96
N LEU A 77 7.67 -3.89 -2.80
CA LEU A 77 8.88 -4.72 -2.70
C LEU A 77 8.60 -6.23 -2.75
N ASN A 78 7.47 -6.69 -2.23
CA ASN A 78 7.17 -8.11 -2.03
C ASN A 78 6.14 -8.67 -3.02
N VAL A 79 5.35 -7.83 -3.68
CA VAL A 79 4.32 -8.26 -4.65
C VAL A 79 4.68 -7.76 -6.05
N ALA A 80 4.72 -6.45 -6.26
CA ALA A 80 5.01 -5.86 -7.56
C ALA A 80 6.43 -6.19 -8.03
N LYS A 81 7.42 -6.17 -7.11
CA LYS A 81 8.82 -6.51 -7.36
C LYS A 81 9.37 -5.86 -8.64
N PRO A 82 9.32 -4.51 -8.75
CA PRO A 82 9.86 -3.82 -9.92
C PRO A 82 11.34 -4.15 -10.08
N LYS A 83 11.78 -4.38 -11.32
CA LYS A 83 13.19 -4.61 -11.62
C LYS A 83 13.93 -3.27 -11.64
N LYS A 84 15.22 -3.29 -11.35
CA LYS A 84 16.06 -2.09 -11.53
C LYS A 84 15.90 -1.55 -12.95
N GLY A 85 15.66 -0.26 -13.09
CA GLY A 85 15.43 0.42 -14.36
C GLY A 85 13.98 0.44 -14.84
N SER A 86 13.03 -0.19 -14.13
CA SER A 86 11.64 -0.26 -14.54
C SER A 86 10.85 1.04 -14.31
N SER A 87 9.74 1.21 -15.01
CA SER A 87 8.74 2.25 -14.75
C SER A 87 7.64 1.76 -13.80
N VAL A 88 7.19 2.61 -12.88
CA VAL A 88 6.13 2.27 -11.90
C VAL A 88 5.10 3.39 -11.84
N ALA A 89 3.82 3.05 -12.02
CA ALA A 89 2.70 3.96 -11.76
C ALA A 89 2.13 3.72 -10.35
N ILE A 90 1.79 4.80 -9.64
CA ILE A 90 1.23 4.72 -8.29
C ILE A 90 0.00 5.62 -8.22
N PHE A 91 -1.15 5.03 -7.93
CA PHE A 91 -2.43 5.71 -7.85
C PHE A 91 -2.74 6.06 -6.40
N GLY A 92 -2.83 7.35 -6.08
CA GLY A 92 -3.01 7.87 -4.73
C GLY A 92 -1.70 8.33 -4.10
N LEU A 93 -1.69 9.55 -3.55
CA LEU A 93 -0.52 10.19 -2.93
C LEU A 93 -0.67 10.33 -1.40
N GLY A 94 -1.46 9.45 -0.77
CA GLY A 94 -1.53 9.34 0.69
C GLY A 94 -0.31 8.63 1.28
N ALA A 95 -0.35 8.33 2.59
CA ALA A 95 0.75 7.64 3.29
C ALA A 95 1.14 6.30 2.62
N VAL A 96 0.16 5.54 2.13
CA VAL A 96 0.37 4.27 1.42
C VAL A 96 1.06 4.52 0.07
N GLY A 97 0.56 5.45 -0.73
CA GLY A 97 1.12 5.73 -2.05
C GLY A 97 2.54 6.30 -2.00
N LEU A 98 2.82 7.22 -1.08
CA LEU A 98 4.18 7.74 -0.88
C LEU A 98 5.15 6.65 -0.42
N ALA A 99 4.70 5.72 0.44
CA ALA A 99 5.52 4.58 0.85
C ALA A 99 5.70 3.56 -0.29
N ALA A 100 4.72 3.40 -1.18
CA ALA A 100 4.85 2.60 -2.39
C ALA A 100 5.89 3.20 -3.34
N ALA A 101 5.93 4.54 -3.46
CA ALA A 101 6.90 5.26 -4.27
C ALA A 101 8.31 5.08 -3.72
N GLU A 102 8.44 5.16 -2.40
CA GLU A 102 9.69 4.86 -1.71
C GLU A 102 10.14 3.40 -1.94
N GLY A 103 9.21 2.44 -1.92
CA GLY A 103 9.49 1.06 -2.29
C GLY A 103 9.98 0.91 -3.73
N ALA A 104 9.39 1.63 -4.68
CA ALA A 104 9.81 1.61 -6.08
C ALA A 104 11.22 2.21 -6.24
N ARG A 105 11.51 3.30 -5.52
CA ARG A 105 12.83 3.92 -5.46
C ARG A 105 13.88 2.97 -4.88
N ILE A 106 13.58 2.30 -3.76
CA ILE A 106 14.46 1.30 -3.13
C ILE A 106 14.74 0.13 -4.08
N ALA A 107 13.74 -0.33 -4.83
CA ALA A 107 13.91 -1.37 -5.85
C ALA A 107 14.69 -0.91 -7.11
N GLY A 108 14.97 0.38 -7.23
CA GLY A 108 15.75 0.96 -8.33
C GLY A 108 14.95 1.23 -9.59
N ALA A 109 13.64 1.52 -9.48
CA ALA A 109 12.85 2.01 -10.60
C ALA A 109 13.48 3.27 -11.22
N SER A 110 13.50 3.37 -12.55
CA SER A 110 14.04 4.53 -13.27
C SER A 110 13.02 5.66 -13.36
N ARG A 111 11.73 5.31 -13.41
CA ARG A 111 10.63 6.25 -13.56
C ARG A 111 9.51 5.89 -12.62
N ILE A 112 9.09 6.85 -11.79
CA ILE A 112 7.99 6.68 -10.84
C ILE A 112 6.96 7.77 -11.18
N ILE A 113 5.76 7.35 -11.59
CA ILE A 113 4.66 8.23 -11.98
C ILE A 113 3.62 8.19 -10.87
N LEU A 114 3.35 9.36 -10.27
CA LEU A 114 2.37 9.50 -9.22
C LEU A 114 1.07 10.07 -9.79
N ILE A 115 -0.03 9.36 -9.61
CA ILE A 115 -1.35 9.73 -10.09
C ILE A 115 -2.18 10.18 -8.90
N LEU A 116 -2.59 11.44 -8.90
CA LEU A 116 -3.53 11.97 -7.93
C LEU A 116 -4.94 11.91 -8.53
N GLU A 117 -5.86 11.28 -7.83
CA GLU A 117 -7.27 11.23 -8.24
C GLU A 117 -7.85 12.66 -8.26
N ASP A 118 -8.15 13.18 -9.44
CA ASP A 118 -8.89 14.43 -9.64
C ASP A 118 -10.39 14.12 -9.86
N SER A 119 -11.26 14.93 -9.27
CA SER A 119 -12.70 14.95 -9.51
C SER A 119 -13.10 15.12 -10.99
N ARG A 120 -12.20 15.65 -11.83
CA ARG A 120 -12.35 15.71 -13.27
C ARG A 120 -11.78 14.41 -13.84
N LYS A 121 -12.66 13.52 -14.31
CA LYS A 121 -12.30 12.24 -14.94
C LYS A 121 -11.44 12.49 -16.19
N VAL A 122 -10.13 12.53 -16.04
CA VAL A 122 -9.18 12.49 -17.15
C VAL A 122 -8.94 11.02 -17.50
N ASP A 123 -8.69 10.73 -18.77
CA ASP A 123 -8.27 9.39 -19.20
C ASP A 123 -6.81 9.14 -18.75
N ASP A 124 -6.65 8.73 -17.49
CA ASP A 124 -5.35 8.45 -16.89
C ASP A 124 -4.59 7.36 -17.68
N PHE A 125 -5.30 6.39 -18.26
CA PHE A 125 -4.70 5.32 -19.05
C PHE A 125 -4.04 5.89 -20.32
N GLY A 126 -4.80 6.64 -21.13
CA GLY A 126 -4.29 7.21 -22.38
C GLY A 126 -3.05 8.07 -22.15
N VAL A 127 -3.07 8.90 -21.10
CA VAL A 127 -1.93 9.75 -20.73
C VAL A 127 -0.72 8.92 -20.28
N ILE A 128 -0.91 7.91 -19.42
CA ILE A 128 0.20 7.08 -18.95
C ILE A 128 0.79 6.28 -20.13
N ALA A 129 -0.05 5.66 -20.95
CA ALA A 129 0.37 4.88 -22.10
C ALA A 129 1.18 5.73 -23.08
N GLU A 130 0.72 6.95 -23.41
CA GLU A 130 1.47 7.89 -24.24
C GLU A 130 2.81 8.29 -23.61
N MET A 131 2.80 8.62 -22.31
CA MET A 131 4.01 9.02 -21.60
C MET A 131 5.05 7.90 -21.51
N THR A 132 4.65 6.64 -21.61
CA THR A 132 5.48 5.46 -21.33
C THR A 132 5.58 4.47 -22.49
N ASP A 133 5.20 4.91 -23.69
CA ASP A 133 5.28 4.15 -24.94
C ASP A 133 4.53 2.79 -24.86
N GLY A 134 3.32 2.80 -24.28
CA GLY A 134 2.43 1.63 -24.18
C GLY A 134 2.10 1.17 -22.76
N GLY A 135 2.67 1.80 -21.72
CA GLY A 135 2.33 1.51 -20.32
C GLY A 135 3.53 1.52 -19.35
N VAL A 136 3.27 1.30 -18.07
CA VAL A 136 4.32 1.11 -17.06
C VAL A 136 4.66 -0.35 -16.88
N ASP A 137 5.86 -0.66 -16.38
CA ASP A 137 6.22 -2.06 -16.07
C ASP A 137 5.42 -2.61 -14.89
N ARG A 138 5.06 -1.76 -13.92
CA ARG A 138 4.28 -2.12 -12.73
C ARG A 138 3.35 -0.98 -12.34
N SER A 139 2.20 -1.30 -11.77
CA SER A 139 1.31 -0.34 -11.14
C SER A 139 1.01 -0.74 -9.70
N VAL A 140 0.72 0.25 -8.86
CA VAL A 140 0.25 0.06 -7.47
C VAL A 140 -0.92 1.00 -7.21
N GLU A 141 -2.08 0.45 -6.88
CA GLU A 141 -3.29 1.20 -6.54
C GLU A 141 -3.38 1.39 -5.02
N CYS A 142 -3.59 2.63 -4.56
CA CYS A 142 -3.51 3.02 -3.15
C CYS A 142 -4.65 3.94 -2.67
N THR A 143 -5.68 4.19 -3.50
CA THR A 143 -6.88 4.98 -3.14
C THR A 143 -8.05 4.10 -2.71
N GLY A 144 -8.14 2.88 -3.22
CA GLY A 144 -9.30 1.99 -3.03
C GLY A 144 -10.47 2.32 -3.96
N SER A 145 -10.27 3.22 -4.93
CA SER A 145 -11.26 3.60 -5.93
C SER A 145 -11.34 2.52 -7.02
N VAL A 146 -12.54 2.02 -7.31
CA VAL A 146 -12.73 0.98 -8.34
C VAL A 146 -12.27 1.47 -9.72
N SER A 147 -12.51 2.75 -10.04
CA SER A 147 -12.02 3.33 -11.30
C SER A 147 -10.49 3.38 -11.33
N ALA A 148 -9.84 3.76 -10.22
CA ALA A 148 -8.38 3.75 -10.14
C ALA A 148 -7.81 2.33 -10.26
N MET A 149 -8.51 1.30 -9.74
CA MET A 149 -8.11 -0.10 -9.92
C MET A 149 -8.14 -0.53 -11.38
N ILE A 150 -9.18 -0.12 -12.13
CA ILE A 150 -9.28 -0.40 -13.57
C ILE A 150 -8.13 0.30 -14.31
N SER A 151 -7.94 1.61 -14.09
CA SER A 151 -6.85 2.35 -14.73
C SER A 151 -5.46 1.84 -14.36
N ALA A 152 -5.26 1.42 -13.11
CA ALA A 152 -4.01 0.81 -12.67
C ALA A 152 -3.73 -0.51 -13.38
N PHE A 153 -4.77 -1.31 -13.63
CA PHE A 153 -4.64 -2.55 -14.40
C PHE A 153 -4.40 -2.29 -15.89
N GLU A 154 -5.13 -1.34 -16.49
CA GLU A 154 -5.01 -1.07 -17.92
C GLU A 154 -3.68 -0.39 -18.26
N CYS A 155 -3.12 0.44 -17.36
CA CYS A 155 -1.90 1.21 -17.64
C CYS A 155 -0.59 0.41 -17.59
N VAL A 156 -0.61 -0.90 -17.29
CA VAL A 156 0.61 -1.73 -17.33
C VAL A 156 0.85 -2.25 -18.75
N HIS A 157 2.12 -2.33 -19.15
CA HIS A 157 2.53 -2.91 -20.43
C HIS A 157 2.00 -4.33 -20.60
N ASP A 158 1.40 -4.61 -21.75
CA ASP A 158 1.18 -5.98 -22.19
C ASP A 158 2.52 -6.68 -22.43
N VAL A 159 2.67 -7.88 -21.90
CA VAL A 159 3.89 -8.70 -22.03
C VAL A 159 4.23 -8.95 -23.52
N GLU A 160 3.23 -8.95 -24.41
CA GLU A 160 3.40 -9.11 -25.85
C GLU A 160 3.93 -7.85 -26.56
N GLN A 161 3.55 -6.65 -26.11
CA GLN A 161 3.96 -5.40 -26.79
C GLN A 161 5.45 -5.09 -26.59
N ARG A 162 6.04 -5.50 -25.47
CA ARG A 162 7.48 -5.39 -25.22
C ARG A 162 8.33 -6.27 -26.13
N ALA A 163 7.79 -7.41 -26.60
CA ALA A 163 8.49 -8.25 -27.58
C ALA A 163 8.49 -7.60 -28.97
N ALA A 164 7.43 -6.87 -29.33
CA ALA A 164 7.32 -6.17 -30.61
C ALA A 164 8.24 -4.94 -30.69
N SER A 165 8.36 -4.15 -29.61
CA SER A 165 9.24 -2.97 -29.59
C SER A 165 10.74 -3.31 -29.59
N VAL A 166 11.13 -4.46 -29.01
CA VAL A 166 12.52 -4.95 -29.04
C VAL A 166 12.83 -5.64 -30.38
N SER A 167 11.86 -6.30 -31.02
CA SER A 167 12.02 -6.92 -32.35
C SER A 167 12.18 -5.89 -33.47
N GLY A 168 11.55 -4.71 -33.35
CA GLY A 168 11.64 -3.62 -34.34
C GLY A 168 13.02 -2.99 -34.50
N TYR A 169 13.93 -3.17 -33.53
CA TYR A 169 15.30 -2.62 -33.58
C TYR A 169 16.34 -3.55 -34.23
N ASN A 170 16.01 -4.82 -34.51
CA ASN A 170 16.96 -5.78 -35.10
C ASN A 170 16.87 -5.93 -36.62
N ASN A 171 16.08 -5.11 -37.32
CA ASN A 171 15.97 -5.12 -38.79
C ASN A 171 16.52 -3.84 -39.46
N LEU A 172 17.38 -3.10 -38.78
CA LEU A 172 18.15 -1.99 -39.37
C LEU A 172 19.64 -2.17 -39.11
N VAL A 173 20.22 -3.24 -39.67
CA VAL A 173 21.64 -3.33 -40.06
C VAL A 173 21.71 -4.11 -41.37
#